data_AF-A0A4V0WV93-F1
#
_entry.id   AF-A0A4V0WV93-F1
#
_cell.length_a   1.000
_cell.length_b   1.000
_cell.length_c   1.000
_cell.angle_alpha   90.00
_cell.angle_beta   90.00
_cell.angle_gamma   90.00
#
_symmetry.space_group_name_H-M   'P 1'
#
loop_
_entity.id
_entity.type
_entity.pdbx_description
1 polymer ?
#
loop_
_entity_poly.entity_id
_entity_poly.type
_entity_poly.pdbx_seq_one_letter_code
_entity_poly.pdbx_strand_id
1 'polypeptide(L)'
;MPFDPSKPAFGSPDSSAEMREQFAGLKQLIDATPTITAVVVDSVNTLPPGSPATVDANIIANVLHLVFGIPQGAPFGGVTVDGVDTLNPGDAATAGVVFDGVTVRFVFGIPRGADGTNGADGPQGIPGEVSNDALSAAINEAIITAVGSSSANTNAVPTLDTPFVDPDTESLRQAFNMLVLALRR
;
A
#
# COMPACT_ATOMS: atom_id res chain seq x y z
N MET A 1 68.56 37.14 40.10
CA MET A 1 69.36 35.90 40.23
C MET A 1 68.47 34.71 39.90
N PRO A 2 69.01 33.61 39.34
CA PRO A 2 68.25 32.37 39.18
C PRO A 2 67.72 31.89 40.53
N PHE A 3 66.58 31.20 40.52
CA PHE A 3 66.10 30.49 41.70
C PHE A 3 67.18 29.50 42.19
N ASP A 4 67.46 29.51 43.49
CA ASP A 4 68.45 28.64 44.11
C ASP A 4 67.81 28.01 45.36
N PRO A 5 67.47 26.71 45.32
CA PRO A 5 66.78 26.05 46.42
C PRO A 5 67.65 25.90 47.67
N SER A 6 68.96 26.19 47.60
CA SER A 6 69.85 26.17 48.77
C SER A 6 69.81 27.47 49.60
N LYS A 7 69.02 28.46 49.17
CA LYS A 7 68.89 29.77 49.81
C LYS A 7 67.45 30.07 50.28
N PRO A 8 67.26 30.85 51.36
CA PRO A 8 68.31 31.35 52.26
C PRO A 8 69.00 30.23 53.04
N ALA A 9 70.27 30.42 53.39
CA ALA A 9 71.04 29.41 54.12
C ALA A 9 70.40 29.15 55.50
N PHE A 10 70.32 27.88 55.90
CA PHE A 10 69.75 27.52 57.21
C PHE A 10 70.49 28.24 58.36
N GLY A 11 69.73 28.91 59.23
CA GLY A 11 70.27 29.66 60.36
C GLY A 11 70.83 31.04 60.00
N SER A 12 70.72 31.51 58.76
CA SER A 12 71.03 32.91 58.42
C SER A 12 69.96 33.85 58.97
N PRO A 13 70.29 35.13 59.27
CA PRO A 13 69.28 36.13 59.56
C PRO A 13 68.28 36.26 58.39
N ASP A 14 67.01 36.47 58.70
CA ASP A 14 65.96 36.66 57.70
C ASP A 14 66.24 37.92 56.87
N SER A 15 66.59 37.71 55.59
CA SER A 15 66.83 38.78 54.63
C SER A 15 65.65 38.94 53.69
N SER A 16 64.90 40.04 53.87
CA SER A 16 63.79 40.39 52.96
C SER A 16 64.26 40.65 51.52
N ALA A 17 65.53 40.99 51.31
CA ALA A 17 66.10 41.14 49.97
C ALA A 17 66.26 39.77 49.29
N GLU A 18 66.88 38.81 49.98
CA GLU A 18 67.14 37.46 49.45
C GLU A 18 65.85 36.69 49.18
N MET A 19 64.86 36.79 50.07
CA MET A 19 63.55 36.18 49.84
C MET A 19 62.86 36.74 48.59
N ARG A 20 62.86 38.07 48.39
CA ARG A 20 62.27 38.68 47.19
C ARG A 20 62.97 38.22 45.91
N GLU A 21 64.29 38.07 45.96
CA GLU A 21 65.07 37.55 44.84
C GLU A 21 64.74 36.09 44.51
N GLN A 22 64.56 35.24 45.53
CA GLN A 22 64.10 33.85 45.33
C GLN A 22 62.69 33.77 44.75
N PHE A 23 61.74 34.58 45.26
CA PHE A 23 60.38 34.62 44.73
C PHE A 23 60.34 35.15 43.28
N ALA A 24 61.17 36.13 42.95
CA ALA A 24 61.31 36.61 41.58
C ALA A 24 61.89 35.52 40.65
N GLY A 25 62.90 34.77 41.12
CA GLY A 25 63.46 33.63 40.39
C GLY A 25 62.45 32.50 40.18
N LEU A 26 61.67 32.15 41.21
CA LEU A 26 60.59 31.16 41.11
C LEU A 26 59.50 31.63 40.14
N LYS A 27 59.10 32.90 40.21
CA LYS A 27 58.14 33.51 39.28
C LYS A 27 58.64 33.43 37.84
N GLN A 28 59.93 33.67 37.60
CA GLN A 28 60.53 33.49 36.26
C GLN A 28 60.44 32.04 35.77
N LEU A 29 60.68 31.05 36.63
CA LEU A 29 60.51 29.63 36.27
C LEU A 29 59.05 29.28 35.99
N ILE A 30 58.12 29.79 36.79
CA ILE A 30 56.67 29.60 36.58
C ILE A 30 56.24 30.22 35.25
N ASP A 31 56.64 31.46 34.98
CA ASP A 31 56.32 32.17 33.73
C ASP A 31 56.96 31.49 32.51
N ALA A 32 58.09 30.82 32.69
CA ALA A 32 58.77 30.06 31.64
C ALA A 32 58.15 28.66 31.42
N THR A 33 57.16 28.24 32.22
CA THR A 33 56.48 26.96 32.00
C THR A 33 55.74 27.02 30.66
N PRO A 34 56.06 26.15 29.70
CA PRO A 34 55.45 26.22 28.37
C PRO A 34 53.95 25.95 28.47
N THR A 35 53.15 26.95 28.09
CA THR A 35 51.71 26.81 27.93
C THR A 35 51.39 26.27 26.55
N ILE A 36 50.35 25.44 26.42
CA ILE A 36 49.81 25.08 25.11
C ILE A 36 49.08 26.28 24.53
N THR A 37 49.48 26.71 23.34
CA THR A 37 48.92 27.89 22.66
C THR A 37 47.85 27.50 21.63
N ALA A 38 47.93 26.28 21.11
CA ALA A 38 46.95 25.71 20.18
C ALA A 38 46.92 24.18 20.28
N VAL A 39 45.85 23.58 19.78
CA VAL A 39 45.72 22.14 19.61
C VAL A 39 45.41 21.87 18.14
N VAL A 40 46.13 20.93 17.53
CA VAL A 40 45.94 20.52 16.14
C VAL A 40 45.76 19.00 16.12
N VAL A 41 44.89 18.56 15.21
CA VAL A 41 44.75 17.14 14.87
C VAL A 41 45.54 16.90 13.60
N ASP A 42 46.63 16.15 13.71
CA ASP A 42 47.53 15.86 12.59
C ASP A 42 46.95 14.76 11.69
N SER A 43 46.38 13.72 12.29
CA SER A 43 45.71 12.68 11.52
C SER A 43 44.62 11.96 12.31
N VAL A 44 43.68 11.41 11.55
CA VAL A 44 42.64 10.49 12.02
C VAL A 44 42.75 9.24 11.18
N ASN A 45 43.24 8.17 11.79
CA ASN A 45 43.46 6.88 11.15
C ASN A 45 42.33 5.92 11.50
N THR A 46 41.82 5.24 10.48
CA THR A 46 40.82 4.19 10.65
C THR A 46 41.50 2.87 11.01
N LEU A 47 41.22 2.33 12.19
CA LEU A 47 41.78 1.05 12.68
C LEU A 47 40.87 -0.13 12.32
N PRO A 48 41.40 -1.37 12.25
CA PRO A 48 40.58 -2.56 12.02
C PRO A 48 39.45 -2.72 13.06
N PRO A 49 38.31 -3.34 12.69
CA PRO A 49 37.20 -3.58 13.62
C PRO A 49 37.65 -4.33 14.89
N GLY A 50 37.12 -3.93 16.04
CA GLY A 50 37.45 -4.53 17.34
C GLY A 50 38.79 -4.09 17.93
N SER A 51 39.59 -3.28 17.22
CA SER A 51 40.77 -2.64 17.82
C SER A 51 40.34 -1.63 18.89
N PRO A 52 41.14 -1.39 19.95
CA PRO A 52 40.87 -0.30 20.87
C PRO A 52 41.11 1.06 20.18
N ALA A 53 40.37 2.09 20.57
CA ALA A 53 40.67 3.45 20.14
C ALA A 53 41.98 3.94 20.76
N THR A 54 42.77 4.69 19.99
CA THR A 54 44.05 5.24 20.44
C THR A 54 44.11 6.76 20.25
N VAL A 55 44.92 7.39 21.08
CA VAL A 55 45.32 8.79 20.93
C VAL A 55 46.80 8.91 21.24
N ASP A 56 47.55 9.49 20.32
CA ASP A 56 48.95 9.87 20.52
C ASP A 56 49.02 11.39 20.60
N ALA A 57 49.77 11.89 21.58
CA ALA A 57 49.90 13.31 21.88
C ALA A 57 51.37 13.71 21.88
N ASN A 58 51.70 14.78 21.16
CA ASN A 58 53.03 15.37 21.12
C ASN A 58 52.95 16.89 21.22
N ILE A 59 53.97 17.53 21.80
CA ILE A 59 54.02 18.99 21.89
C ILE A 59 55.18 19.49 21.03
N ILE A 60 54.86 20.28 20.01
CA ILE A 60 55.84 20.89 19.10
C ILE A 60 55.62 22.39 19.14
N ALA A 61 56.64 23.15 19.57
CA ALA A 61 56.59 24.61 19.63
C ALA A 61 55.29 25.15 20.30
N ASN A 62 54.93 24.57 21.46
CA ASN A 62 53.74 24.92 22.25
C ASN A 62 52.39 24.57 21.62
N VAL A 63 52.36 23.87 20.48
CA VAL A 63 51.14 23.30 19.90
C VAL A 63 51.03 21.84 20.34
N LEU A 64 49.86 21.45 20.85
CA LEU A 64 49.54 20.04 21.10
C LEU A 64 49.07 19.41 19.80
N HIS A 65 49.87 18.48 19.29
CA HIS A 65 49.60 17.68 18.11
C HIS A 65 48.99 16.34 18.52
N LEU A 66 47.81 16.03 17.98
CA LEU A 66 47.06 14.82 18.25
C LEU A 66 46.98 13.93 17.01
N VAL A 67 47.17 12.64 17.20
CA VAL A 67 46.87 11.60 16.21
C VAL A 67 45.87 10.63 16.82
N PHE A 68 44.75 10.41 16.12
CA PHE A 68 43.72 9.48 16.55
C PHE A 68 43.75 8.19 15.77
N GLY A 69 43.60 7.06 16.46
CA GLY A 69 43.23 5.78 15.87
C GLY A 69 41.79 5.45 16.23
N ILE A 70 40.89 5.54 15.25
CA ILE A 70 39.46 5.29 15.42
C ILE A 70 39.12 3.90 14.85
N PRO A 71 38.66 2.93 15.66
CA PRO A 71 38.25 1.62 15.18
C PRO A 71 37.08 1.72 14.22
N GLN A 72 37.13 0.92 13.16
CA GLN A 72 35.95 0.67 12.34
C GLN A 72 34.85 0.05 13.21
N GLY A 73 33.61 0.44 12.93
CA GLY A 73 32.45 -0.30 13.42
C GLY A 73 32.52 -1.75 12.93
N ALA A 74 31.78 -2.64 13.60
CA ALA A 74 31.63 -4.00 13.12
C ALA A 74 31.12 -3.97 11.67
N PRO A 75 31.74 -4.72 10.74
CA PRO A 75 31.20 -4.83 9.39
C PRO A 75 29.81 -5.45 9.48
N PHE A 76 28.83 -4.89 8.75
CA PHE A 76 27.56 -5.58 8.60
C PHE A 76 27.78 -6.79 7.67
N GLY A 77 27.41 -7.98 8.14
CA GLY A 77 27.56 -9.27 7.47
C GLY A 77 26.75 -9.43 6.19
N GLY A 78 25.87 -8.49 5.84
CA GLY A 78 25.19 -8.46 4.56
C GLY A 78 23.97 -7.56 4.51
N VAL A 79 23.33 -7.54 3.35
CA VAL A 79 22.05 -6.86 3.11
C VAL A 79 21.03 -7.89 2.66
N THR A 80 19.85 -7.89 3.27
CA THR A 80 18.73 -8.76 2.86
C THR A 80 17.47 -7.95 2.65
N VAL A 81 16.59 -8.46 1.79
CA VAL A 81 15.20 -8.00 1.68
C VAL A 81 14.33 -9.05 2.37
N ASP A 82 13.72 -8.66 3.48
CA ASP A 82 12.88 -9.54 4.28
C ASP A 82 11.50 -9.74 3.67
N GLY A 83 10.97 -8.70 3.02
CA GLY A 83 9.62 -8.71 2.48
C GLY A 83 9.41 -7.63 1.43
N VAL A 84 8.57 -7.96 0.45
CA VAL A 84 8.05 -7.02 -0.54
C VAL A 84 6.53 -7.18 -0.57
N ASP A 85 5.83 -6.21 0.01
CA ASP A 85 4.38 -6.17 0.02
C ASP A 85 3.88 -5.42 -1.21
N THR A 86 2.89 -5.97 -1.89
CA THR A 86 2.20 -5.27 -2.97
C THR A 86 1.11 -4.39 -2.37
N LEU A 87 1.20 -3.08 -2.57
CA LEU A 87 0.21 -2.10 -2.10
C LEU A 87 -0.85 -1.83 -3.18
N ASN A 88 -1.97 -1.19 -2.80
CA ASN A 88 -3.00 -0.85 -3.76
C ASN A 88 -2.53 0.26 -4.72
N PRO A 89 -3.16 0.40 -5.90
CA PRO A 89 -2.90 1.53 -6.77
C PRO A 89 -3.17 2.85 -6.05
N GLY A 90 -2.22 3.78 -6.11
CA GLY A 90 -2.34 5.10 -5.49
C GLY A 90 -1.86 5.19 -4.03
N ASP A 91 -1.59 4.06 -3.37
CA ASP A 91 -0.90 4.07 -2.08
C ASP A 91 0.55 4.55 -2.27
N ALA A 92 1.12 5.21 -1.25
CA ALA A 92 2.51 5.64 -1.29
C ALA A 92 3.46 4.44 -1.14
N ALA A 93 4.53 4.40 -1.95
CA ALA A 93 5.58 3.43 -1.76
C ALA A 93 6.27 3.61 -0.40
N THR A 94 6.63 2.50 0.24
CA THR A 94 7.29 2.51 1.56
C THR A 94 8.59 1.72 1.52
N ALA A 95 9.55 2.15 2.32
CA ALA A 95 10.81 1.44 2.58
C ALA A 95 11.12 1.52 4.06
N GLY A 96 11.24 0.36 4.71
CA GLY A 96 11.71 0.21 6.09
C GLY A 96 13.10 -0.40 6.09
N VAL A 97 13.95 0.05 7.02
CA VAL A 97 15.29 -0.50 7.24
C VAL A 97 15.50 -0.78 8.72
N VAL A 98 16.04 -1.95 9.03
CA VAL A 98 16.47 -2.34 10.38
C VAL A 98 17.89 -2.88 10.30
N PHE A 99 18.75 -2.48 11.24
CA PHE A 99 20.07 -3.08 11.43
C PHE A 99 20.10 -3.79 12.78
N ASP A 100 20.30 -5.11 12.77
CA ASP A 100 20.31 -5.94 13.97
C ASP A 100 21.72 -6.10 14.59
N GLY A 101 22.69 -5.33 14.11
CA GLY A 101 24.10 -5.42 14.49
C GLY A 101 24.92 -6.32 13.57
N VAL A 102 24.28 -7.12 12.71
CA VAL A 102 24.97 -7.97 11.72
C VAL A 102 24.41 -7.72 10.32
N THR A 103 23.10 -7.77 10.08
CA THR A 103 22.52 -7.66 8.75
C THR A 103 21.64 -6.42 8.65
N VAL A 104 21.75 -5.71 7.52
CA VAL A 104 20.80 -4.65 7.15
C VAL A 104 19.62 -5.29 6.44
N ARG A 105 18.44 -5.17 7.03
CA ARG A 105 17.21 -5.82 6.56
C ARG A 105 16.24 -4.78 6.03
N PHE A 106 15.81 -4.94 4.78
CA PHE A 106 14.86 -4.06 4.11
C PHE A 106 13.47 -4.71 4.01
N VAL A 107 12.43 -3.89 4.15
CA VAL A 107 11.06 -4.24 3.77
C VAL A 107 10.53 -3.16 2.84
N PHE A 108 9.95 -3.56 1.72
CA PHE A 108 9.38 -2.63 0.74
C PHE A 108 7.87 -2.81 0.64
N GLY A 109 7.14 -1.71 0.58
CA GLY A 109 5.76 -1.68 0.09
C GLY A 109 5.73 -1.05 -1.30
N ILE A 110 5.43 -1.84 -2.33
CA ILE A 110 5.43 -1.41 -3.73
C ILE A 110 3.99 -1.33 -4.23
N PRO A 111 3.47 -0.14 -4.59
CA PRO A 111 2.15 0.00 -5.19
C PRO A 111 2.07 -0.73 -6.53
N ARG A 112 1.00 -1.51 -6.73
CA ARG A 112 0.69 -2.09 -8.03
C ARG A 112 0.21 -1.00 -9.01
N GLY A 113 0.32 -1.30 -10.30
CA GLY A 113 -0.27 -0.46 -11.34
C GLY A 113 -1.79 -0.37 -11.21
N ALA A 114 -2.37 0.70 -11.77
CA ALA A 114 -3.82 0.85 -11.83
C ALA A 114 -4.48 -0.37 -12.49
N ASP A 115 -5.62 -0.76 -11.94
CA ASP A 115 -6.40 -1.85 -12.50
C ASP A 115 -6.85 -1.51 -13.92
N GLY A 116 -6.85 -2.51 -14.79
CA GLY A 116 -7.44 -2.36 -16.11
C GLY A 116 -8.94 -2.07 -16.01
N THR A 117 -9.50 -1.41 -17.02
CA THR A 117 -10.95 -1.31 -17.15
C THR A 117 -11.52 -2.69 -17.43
N ASN A 118 -12.66 -3.03 -16.83
CA ASN A 118 -13.42 -4.22 -17.22
C ASN A 118 -13.67 -4.21 -18.73
N GLY A 119 -13.60 -5.38 -19.37
CA GLY A 119 -14.00 -5.52 -20.78
C GLY A 119 -15.46 -5.11 -20.97
N ALA A 120 -15.81 -4.71 -22.19
CA ALA A 120 -17.22 -4.51 -22.54
C ALA A 120 -17.99 -5.83 -22.33
N ASP A 121 -19.24 -5.72 -21.90
CA ASP A 121 -20.16 -6.86 -21.88
C ASP A 121 -20.20 -7.49 -23.28
N GLY A 122 -20.23 -8.83 -23.32
CA GLY A 122 -20.37 -9.55 -24.58
C GLY A 122 -21.66 -9.14 -25.30
N PRO A 123 -21.71 -9.24 -26.64
CA PRO A 123 -22.95 -9.01 -27.36
C PRO A 123 -24.03 -9.94 -26.83
N GLN A 124 -25.23 -9.38 -26.62
CA GLN A 124 -26.39 -10.17 -26.25
C GLN A 124 -26.58 -11.29 -27.30
N GLY A 125 -26.83 -12.51 -26.83
CA GLY A 125 -27.05 -13.64 -27.71
C GLY A 125 -28.18 -13.38 -28.70
N ILE A 126 -28.11 -14.01 -29.88
CA ILE A 126 -29.19 -13.94 -30.85
C ILE A 126 -30.52 -14.38 -30.18
N PRO A 127 -31.63 -13.65 -30.39
CA PRO A 127 -32.94 -14.14 -30.01
C PRO A 127 -33.18 -15.53 -30.60
N GLY A 128 -33.76 -16.45 -29.81
CA GLY A 128 -34.06 -17.80 -30.30
C GLY A 128 -35.09 -17.78 -31.44
N GLU A 129 -34.92 -18.66 -32.42
CA GLU A 129 -35.88 -18.81 -33.52
C GLU A 129 -37.14 -19.55 -33.04
N VAL A 130 -38.31 -18.99 -33.33
CA VAL A 130 -39.58 -19.70 -33.28
C VAL A 130 -39.88 -20.27 -34.67
N SER A 131 -39.89 -21.60 -34.79
CA SER A 131 -40.23 -22.27 -36.05
C SER A 131 -41.67 -21.96 -36.48
N ASN A 132 -41.90 -21.87 -37.79
CA ASN A 132 -43.24 -21.82 -38.38
C ASN A 132 -44.11 -22.99 -37.90
N ASP A 133 -43.53 -24.16 -37.63
CA ASP A 133 -44.24 -25.32 -37.10
C ASP A 133 -44.69 -25.10 -35.66
N ALA A 134 -43.84 -24.49 -34.83
CA ALA A 134 -44.17 -24.16 -33.45
C ALA A 134 -45.28 -23.09 -33.38
N LEU A 135 -45.22 -22.09 -34.26
CA LEU A 135 -46.26 -21.08 -34.39
C LEU A 135 -47.57 -21.70 -34.89
N SER A 136 -47.50 -22.56 -35.90
CA SER A 136 -48.68 -23.24 -36.46
C SER A 136 -49.34 -24.17 -35.44
N ALA A 137 -48.55 -24.91 -34.67
CA ALA A 137 -49.05 -25.76 -33.59
C ALA A 137 -49.75 -24.94 -32.50
N ALA A 138 -49.16 -23.82 -32.08
CA ALA A 138 -49.76 -22.93 -31.09
C ALA A 138 -51.08 -22.31 -31.58
N ILE A 139 -51.15 -21.89 -32.85
CA ILE A 139 -52.37 -21.37 -33.47
C ILE A 139 -53.46 -22.45 -33.53
N ASN A 140 -53.11 -23.65 -33.98
CA ASN A 140 -54.07 -24.76 -34.08
C ASN A 140 -54.64 -25.13 -32.71
N GLU A 141 -53.79 -25.22 -31.68
CA GLU A 141 -54.21 -25.51 -30.31
C GLU A 141 -55.15 -24.43 -29.76
N ALA A 142 -54.84 -23.15 -30.03
CA ALA A 142 -55.69 -22.04 -29.64
C ALA A 142 -57.08 -22.09 -30.31
N ILE A 143 -57.15 -22.43 -31.61
CA ILE A 143 -58.42 -22.57 -32.34
C ILE A 143 -59.23 -23.74 -31.80
N ILE A 144 -58.62 -24.90 -31.57
CA ILE A 144 -59.28 -26.09 -31.02
C ILE A 144 -59.87 -25.77 -29.64
N THR A 145 -59.09 -25.09 -28.79
CA THR A 145 -59.53 -24.68 -27.46
C THR A 145 -60.72 -23.71 -27.52
N ALA A 146 -60.68 -22.73 -28.44
CA ALA A 146 -61.75 -21.76 -28.62
C ALA A 146 -63.04 -22.40 -29.17
N VAL A 147 -62.93 -23.34 -30.12
CA VAL A 147 -64.07 -24.06 -30.70
C VAL A 147 -64.66 -25.04 -29.67
N GLY A 148 -63.83 -25.80 -28.97
CA GLY A 148 -64.25 -26.75 -27.93
C GLY A 148 -64.92 -26.09 -26.72
N SER A 149 -64.65 -24.80 -26.49
CA SER A 149 -65.29 -23.99 -25.44
C SER A 149 -66.59 -23.32 -25.89
N SER A 150 -66.97 -23.42 -27.17
CA SER A 150 -68.27 -22.93 -27.66
C SER A 150 -69.34 -24.02 -27.49
N SER A 151 -70.53 -23.66 -27.00
CA SER A 151 -71.57 -24.65 -26.66
C SER A 151 -72.07 -25.40 -27.91
N ALA A 152 -71.87 -26.72 -27.96
CA ALA A 152 -72.34 -27.61 -29.04
C ALA A 152 -73.88 -27.80 -29.09
N ASN A 153 -74.64 -26.94 -28.42
CA ASN A 153 -76.05 -27.13 -28.15
C ASN A 153 -76.95 -26.93 -29.40
N THR A 154 -76.50 -26.21 -30.42
CA THR A 154 -77.29 -25.97 -31.65
C THR A 154 -77.39 -27.19 -32.57
N ASN A 155 -76.46 -28.15 -32.49
CA ASN A 155 -76.54 -29.39 -33.25
C ASN A 155 -77.66 -30.34 -32.78
N ALA A 156 -78.08 -30.20 -31.52
CA ALA A 156 -79.13 -31.02 -30.93
C ALA A 156 -80.53 -30.38 -31.03
N VAL A 157 -80.65 -29.13 -31.52
CA VAL A 157 -81.95 -28.46 -31.69
C VAL A 157 -82.59 -28.90 -33.01
N PRO A 158 -83.79 -29.51 -32.98
CA PRO A 158 -84.51 -29.90 -34.19
C PRO A 158 -85.17 -28.70 -34.87
N THR A 159 -85.42 -28.81 -36.18
CA THR A 159 -86.25 -27.87 -36.93
C THR A 159 -87.74 -28.08 -36.62
N LEU A 160 -88.54 -27.03 -36.74
CA LEU A 160 -90.00 -27.10 -36.67
C LEU A 160 -90.53 -27.40 -38.07
N ASP A 161 -90.76 -28.67 -38.38
CA ASP A 161 -91.10 -29.11 -39.75
C ASP A 161 -92.62 -29.14 -40.03
N THR A 162 -93.45 -28.84 -39.03
CA THR A 162 -94.90 -28.76 -39.19
C THR A 162 -95.32 -27.37 -39.67
N PRO A 163 -95.95 -27.23 -40.84
CA PRO A 163 -96.34 -25.93 -41.38
C PRO A 163 -97.49 -25.31 -40.57
N PHE A 164 -97.47 -23.99 -40.42
CA PHE A 164 -98.57 -23.25 -39.81
C PHE A 164 -99.51 -22.69 -40.88
N VAL A 165 -100.80 -22.61 -40.54
CA VAL A 165 -101.85 -22.13 -41.46
C VAL A 165 -101.84 -20.60 -41.58
N ASP A 166 -101.38 -19.91 -40.53
CA ASP A 166 -101.27 -18.45 -40.51
C ASP A 166 -99.96 -18.00 -41.21
N PRO A 167 -100.02 -17.13 -42.24
CA PRO A 167 -98.86 -16.74 -43.04
C PRO A 167 -97.72 -16.09 -42.25
N ASP A 168 -98.05 -15.30 -41.22
CA ASP A 168 -97.05 -14.57 -40.43
C ASP A 168 -96.28 -15.56 -39.53
N THR A 169 -96.99 -16.52 -38.93
CA THR A 169 -96.37 -17.59 -38.14
C THR A 169 -95.56 -18.58 -38.98
N GLU A 170 -95.97 -18.83 -40.22
CA GLU A 170 -95.23 -19.67 -41.16
C GLU A 170 -93.91 -19.01 -41.58
N SER A 171 -93.91 -17.68 -41.79
CA SER A 171 -92.67 -16.93 -42.03
C SER A 171 -91.70 -17.03 -40.85
N LEU A 172 -92.22 -16.98 -39.62
CA LEU A 172 -91.43 -17.04 -38.40
C LEU A 172 -90.84 -18.45 -38.19
N ARG A 173 -91.60 -19.51 -38.50
CA ARG A 173 -91.11 -20.89 -38.51
C ARG A 173 -89.96 -21.08 -39.49
N GLN A 174 -90.09 -20.54 -40.71
CA GLN A 174 -89.04 -20.60 -41.72
C GLN A 174 -87.78 -19.85 -41.27
N ALA A 175 -87.93 -18.67 -40.66
CA ALA A 175 -86.82 -17.91 -40.08
C ALA A 175 -86.14 -18.67 -38.93
N PHE A 176 -86.89 -19.34 -38.06
CA PHE A 176 -86.36 -20.17 -36.98
C PHE A 176 -85.55 -21.36 -37.53
N ASN A 177 -86.08 -22.07 -38.53
CA ASN A 177 -85.36 -23.19 -39.14
C ASN A 177 -84.08 -22.74 -39.85
N MET A 178 -84.13 -21.61 -40.57
CA MET A 178 -82.94 -21.01 -41.18
C MET A 178 -81.89 -20.64 -40.14
N LEU A 179 -82.31 -20.08 -39.00
CA LEU A 179 -81.42 -19.74 -37.88
C LEU A 179 -80.79 -21.00 -37.26
N VAL A 180 -81.58 -22.04 -37.00
CA VAL A 180 -81.08 -23.31 -36.46
C VAL A 180 -80.07 -23.93 -37.41
N LEU A 181 -80.34 -23.97 -38.73
CA LEU A 181 -79.39 -24.49 -39.71
C LEU A 181 -78.11 -23.65 -39.80
N ALA A 182 -78.20 -22.32 -39.81
CA ALA A 182 -77.04 -21.43 -39.89
C ALA A 182 -76.13 -21.48 -38.66
N LEU A 183 -76.68 -21.90 -37.51
CA LEU A 183 -75.95 -21.98 -36.24
C LEU A 183 -75.45 -23.40 -35.91
N ARG A 184 -75.74 -24.41 -36.73
CA ARG A 184 -75.10 -25.73 -36.61
C ARG A 184 -73.62 -25.61 -36.99
N ARG A 185 -72.74 -26.20 -36.18
CA ARG A 185 -71.27 -26.20 -36.38
C ARG A 185 -70.75 -27.62 -36.41
#